data_AF-A0A1F9DH69-F1
#
_entry.id   AF-A0A1F9DH69-F1
#
_cell.length_a   1.000
_cell.length_b   1.000
_cell.length_c   1.000
_cell.angle_alpha   90.00
_cell.angle_beta   90.00
_cell.angle_gamma   90.00
#
_symmetry.space_group_name_H-M   'P 1'
#
loop_
_entity.id
_entity.type
_entity.pdbx_description
1 polymer ?
#
loop_
_entity_poly.entity_id
_entity_poly.type
_entity_poly.pdbx_seq_one_letter_code
_entity_poly.pdbx_strand_id
1 'polypeptide(L)'
;MGKAPATAKRITTPLTDQVIEELHTGEKVFVSGVIYTARDTAHKRLIALLDQGKALPFEIRGQIIYYVGPTPPPPGRAIGSAGPTTSGRMDVYTPHLLAQGLKGMIGKGARSPEVREAIRQHRAVYLGATGGAGALL
;
A
#
# COMPACT_ATOMS: atom_id res chain seq x y z
N MET A 1 -0.60 32.37 -6.06
CA MET A 1 -1.70 32.10 -5.10
C MET A 1 -1.41 30.77 -4.40
N GLY A 2 -1.05 30.82 -3.12
CA GLY A 2 -0.79 29.61 -2.33
C GLY A 2 -2.08 28.85 -2.08
N LYS A 3 -2.15 27.58 -2.50
CA LYS A 3 -3.23 26.68 -2.10
C LYS A 3 -3.26 26.65 -0.57
N ALA A 4 -4.44 26.84 0.03
CA ALA A 4 -4.67 26.56 1.44
C ALA A 4 -4.07 25.18 1.80
N PRO A 5 -3.48 25.00 2.99
CA PRO A 5 -2.92 23.71 3.37
C PRO A 5 -4.01 22.65 3.22
N ALA A 6 -3.77 21.66 2.36
CA ALA A 6 -4.72 20.58 2.11
C ALA A 6 -5.04 19.93 3.46
N THR A 7 -6.29 20.06 3.89
CA THR A 7 -6.84 19.34 5.05
C THR A 7 -6.56 17.86 4.85
N ALA A 8 -5.82 17.26 5.77
CA ALA A 8 -5.44 15.87 5.64
C ALA A 8 -6.68 14.96 5.63
N LYS A 9 -6.79 14.09 4.63
CA LYS A 9 -7.88 13.13 4.48
C LYS A 9 -7.68 11.98 5.45
N ARG A 10 -8.77 11.45 6.00
CA ARG A 10 -8.76 10.27 6.87
C ARG A 10 -9.53 9.16 6.18
N ILE A 11 -8.90 8.01 6.00
CA ILE A 11 -9.50 6.83 5.37
C ILE A 11 -9.36 5.61 6.28
N THR A 12 -10.31 4.69 6.18
CA THR A 12 -10.34 3.47 6.98
C THR A 12 -10.45 2.26 6.07
N THR A 13 -9.61 1.25 6.28
CA THR A 13 -9.71 -0.03 5.54
C THR A 13 -10.83 -0.92 6.10
N PRO A 14 -11.46 -1.77 5.26
CA PRO A 14 -11.25 -1.92 3.82
C PRO A 14 -11.76 -0.71 3.01
N LEU A 15 -10.98 -0.29 2.01
CA LEU A 15 -11.30 0.82 1.12
C LEU A 15 -12.34 0.42 0.07
N THR A 16 -13.16 1.39 -0.33
CA THR A 16 -14.11 1.27 -1.44
C THR A 16 -13.68 2.18 -2.61
N ASP A 17 -14.24 1.93 -3.79
CA ASP A 17 -13.99 2.75 -4.97
C ASP A 17 -14.35 4.24 -4.73
N GLN A 18 -15.42 4.52 -3.98
CA GLN A 18 -15.82 5.89 -3.62
C GLN A 18 -14.73 6.60 -2.81
N VAL A 19 -14.12 5.90 -1.83
CA VAL A 19 -13.02 6.46 -1.04
C VAL A 19 -11.84 6.80 -1.95
N ILE A 20 -11.55 5.98 -2.96
CA ILE A 20 -10.44 6.23 -3.89
C ILE A 20 -10.73 7.43 -4.82
N GLU A 21 -11.97 7.56 -5.30
CA GLU A 21 -12.39 8.65 -6.19
C GLU A 21 -12.33 10.03 -5.51
N GLU A 22 -12.44 10.08 -4.18
CA GLU A 22 -12.30 11.31 -3.38
C GLU A 22 -10.84 11.73 -3.11
N LEU A 23 -9.85 10.89 -3.47
CA LEU A 23 -8.44 11.17 -3.24
C LEU A 23 -7.78 11.83 -4.45
N HIS A 24 -6.92 12.80 -4.17
CA HIS A 24 -6.14 13.49 -5.18
C HIS A 24 -4.63 13.41 -4.91
N THR A 25 -3.85 13.37 -5.98
CA THR A 25 -2.38 13.36 -5.90
C THR A 25 -1.87 14.58 -5.11
N GLY A 26 -0.96 14.32 -4.17
CA GLY A 26 -0.35 15.37 -3.33
C GLY A 26 -1.09 15.62 -2.01
N GLU A 27 -2.24 14.99 -1.78
CA GLU A 27 -2.93 15.06 -0.49
C GLU A 27 -2.21 14.25 0.59
N LYS A 28 -2.27 14.76 1.83
CA LYS A 28 -1.87 14.00 3.01
C LYS A 28 -3.03 13.12 3.45
N VAL A 29 -2.75 11.84 3.66
CA VAL A 29 -3.74 10.83 4.03
C VAL A 29 -3.32 10.17 5.34
N PHE A 30 -4.24 10.11 6.29
CA PHE A 30 -4.14 9.28 7.49
C PHE A 30 -4.98 8.02 7.29
N VAL A 31 -4.35 6.86 7.45
CA VAL A 31 -5.00 5.57 7.28
C VAL A 31 -5.27 4.96 8.66
N SER A 32 -6.47 4.45 8.88
CA SER A 32 -6.85 3.67 10.06
C SER A 32 -7.39 2.29 9.65
N GLY A 33 -7.36 1.33 10.56
CA GLY A 33 -7.82 -0.05 10.30
C GLY A 33 -6.67 -1.03 10.06
N VAL A 34 -6.99 -2.13 9.37
CA VAL A 34 -6.04 -3.21 9.09
C VAL A 34 -5.21 -2.89 7.85
N ILE A 35 -3.88 -2.97 7.99
CA ILE A 35 -2.92 -2.86 6.90
C ILE A 35 -2.03 -4.10 6.93
N TYR A 36 -1.83 -4.74 5.78
CA TYR A 36 -0.94 -5.90 5.67
C TYR A 36 0.46 -5.45 5.31
N THR A 37 1.48 -6.12 5.83
CA THR A 37 2.86 -5.87 5.41
C THR A 37 3.31 -6.96 4.46
N ALA A 38 3.88 -6.59 3.32
CA ALA A 38 4.45 -7.53 2.39
C ALA A 38 5.51 -6.85 1.52
N ARG A 39 6.57 -7.60 1.18
CA ARG A 39 7.63 -7.16 0.26
C ARG A 39 7.97 -8.29 -0.70
N ASP A 40 9.20 -8.35 -1.19
CA ASP A 40 9.68 -9.19 -2.29
C ASP A 40 9.22 -10.67 -2.20
N THR A 41 9.63 -11.41 -1.16
CA THR A 41 9.32 -12.85 -1.01
C THR A 41 7.82 -13.11 -0.82
N ALA A 42 7.14 -12.24 -0.08
CA ALA A 42 5.70 -12.36 0.15
C ALA A 42 4.93 -12.17 -1.16
N HIS A 43 5.25 -11.15 -1.96
CA HIS A 43 4.61 -10.93 -3.26
C HIS A 43 4.84 -12.10 -4.21
N LYS A 44 6.08 -12.61 -4.29
CA LYS A 44 6.39 -13.79 -5.10
C LYS A 44 5.54 -15.00 -4.71
N ARG A 45 5.32 -15.23 -3.41
CA ARG A 45 4.46 -16.32 -2.92
C ARG A 45 2.98 -16.09 -3.25
N LEU A 46 2.48 -14.87 -3.10
CA LEU A 46 1.09 -14.54 -3.43
C LEU A 46 0.80 -14.77 -4.92
N ILE A 47 1.69 -14.32 -5.80
CA ILE A 47 1.55 -14.56 -7.24
C ILE A 47 1.63 -16.05 -7.57
N ALA A 48 2.59 -16.79 -7.00
CA ALA A 48 2.67 -18.22 -7.23
C ALA A 48 1.40 -18.99 -6.79
N LEU A 49 0.66 -18.51 -5.78
CA LEU A 49 -0.64 -19.09 -5.41
C LEU A 49 -1.70 -18.79 -6.47
N LEU A 50 -1.77 -17.54 -6.96
CA LEU A 50 -2.70 -17.15 -8.00
C LEU A 50 -2.46 -17.89 -9.32
N ASP A 51 -1.19 -18.05 -9.71
CA ASP A 51 -0.80 -18.81 -10.91
C ASP A 51 -1.22 -20.29 -10.82
N GLN A 52 -1.32 -20.83 -9.61
CA GLN A 52 -1.80 -22.19 -9.33
C GLN A 52 -3.33 -22.26 -9.18
N GLY A 53 -4.06 -21.16 -9.37
CA GLY A 53 -5.51 -21.07 -9.14
C GLY A 53 -5.91 -21.23 -7.67
N LYS A 54 -4.98 -21.01 -6.72
CA LYS A 54 -5.23 -21.13 -5.28
C LYS A 54 -5.68 -19.80 -4.68
N ALA A 55 -6.48 -19.88 -3.62
CA ALA A 55 -6.87 -18.71 -2.85
C ALA A 55 -5.67 -18.05 -2.15
N LEU A 56 -5.74 -16.73 -1.99
CA LEU A 56 -4.79 -15.98 -1.17
C LEU A 56 -4.99 -16.31 0.31
N PRO A 57 -3.95 -16.18 1.15
CA PRO A 57 -4.05 -16.49 2.57
C PRO A 57 -4.81 -15.44 3.40
N PHE A 58 -5.36 -14.41 2.76
CA PHE A 58 -6.19 -13.36 3.36
C PHE A 58 -7.10 -12.74 2.31
N GLU A 59 -8.17 -12.07 2.75
CA GLU A 59 -9.04 -11.29 1.87
C GLU A 59 -8.33 -9.99 1.45
N ILE A 60 -7.93 -9.91 0.18
CA ILE A 60 -7.17 -8.79 -0.36
C ILE A 60 -8.07 -7.62 -0.79
N ARG A 61 -9.36 -7.87 -1.03
CA ARG A 61 -10.30 -6.87 -1.52
C ARG A 61 -10.44 -5.71 -0.54
N GLY A 62 -10.24 -4.49 -1.05
CA GLY A 62 -10.32 -3.27 -0.24
C GLY A 62 -9.08 -3.02 0.61
N GLN A 63 -8.11 -3.94 0.66
CA GLN A 63 -7.00 -3.81 1.59
C GLN A 63 -5.84 -2.98 1.05
N ILE A 64 -4.99 -2.59 1.99
CA ILE A 64 -3.73 -1.91 1.72
C ILE A 64 -2.57 -2.84 2.08
N ILE A 65 -1.58 -2.90 1.19
CA ILE A 65 -0.27 -3.53 1.47
C ILE A 65 0.78 -2.45 1.70
N TYR A 66 1.38 -2.44 2.88
CA TYR A 66 2.54 -1.64 3.22
C TYR A 66 3.84 -2.41 2.92
N TYR A 67 4.66 -1.85 2.04
CA TYR A 67 5.97 -2.39 1.69
C TYR A 67 7.00 -2.07 2.78
N VAL A 68 7.01 -2.89 3.83
CA VAL A 68 7.89 -2.73 4.99
C VAL A 68 8.41 -4.09 5.47
N GLY A 69 9.59 -4.06 6.07
CA GLY A 69 10.09 -5.14 6.93
C GLY A 69 10.38 -4.53 8.30
N PRO A 70 9.45 -4.62 9.27
CA PRO A 70 9.64 -3.97 10.57
C PRO A 70 10.79 -4.61 11.33
N THR A 71 11.51 -3.82 12.12
CA THR A 71 12.52 -4.35 13.05
C THR A 71 11.85 -5.03 14.24
N PRO A 72 12.59 -5.83 15.04
CA PRO A 72 12.06 -6.35 16.30
C PRO A 72 11.52 -5.22 17.19
N PRO A 73 10.38 -5.44 17.89
CA PRO A 73 9.81 -4.44 18.78
C PRO A 73 10.68 -4.25 20.03
N PRO A 74 10.93 -3.00 20.47
CA PRO A 74 11.48 -2.75 21.79
C PRO A 74 10.47 -3.10 22.89
N PRO A 75 10.89 -3.28 24.16
CA PRO A 75 10.00 -3.56 25.27
C PRO A 75 8.85 -2.54 25.37
N GLY A 76 7.62 -3.03 25.52
CA GLY A 76 6.42 -2.20 25.65
C GLY A 76 5.86 -1.63 24.34
N ARG A 77 6.41 -1.99 23.17
CA ARG A 77 5.85 -1.61 21.87
C ARG A 77 5.37 -2.81 21.06
N ALA A 78 4.33 -2.60 20.27
CA ALA A 78 3.75 -3.64 19.41
C ALA A 78 4.60 -3.95 18.16
N ILE A 79 5.38 -2.98 17.69
CA ILE A 79 6.20 -3.08 16.49
C ILE A 79 7.50 -2.27 16.65
N GLY A 80 8.58 -2.73 16.01
CA GLY A 80 9.81 -1.95 15.87
C GLY A 80 9.69 -0.93 14.74
N SER A 81 10.82 -0.35 14.36
CA SER A 81 10.86 0.65 13.28
C SER A 81 10.30 0.08 11.97
N ALA A 82 9.31 0.77 11.39
CA ALA A 82 8.56 0.33 10.22
C ALA A 82 8.71 1.33 9.06
N GLY A 83 9.95 1.55 8.59
CA GLY A 83 10.23 2.42 7.45
C GLY A 83 9.92 1.80 6.08
N PRO A 84 9.48 2.59 5.08
CA PRO A 84 9.09 2.06 3.77
C PRO A 84 10.28 1.55 2.98
N THR A 85 10.04 0.52 2.17
CA THR A 85 10.99 0.05 1.15
C THR A 85 10.63 0.55 -0.25
N THR A 86 11.59 0.44 -1.17
CA THR A 86 11.42 0.88 -2.57
C THR A 86 10.34 0.08 -3.27
N SER A 87 9.28 0.76 -3.69
CA SER A 87 8.06 0.18 -4.28
C SER A 87 8.29 -0.48 -5.63
N GLY A 88 9.23 0.03 -6.44
CA GLY A 88 9.51 -0.49 -7.78
C GLY A 88 9.87 -1.98 -7.83
N ARG A 89 10.39 -2.55 -6.73
CA ARG A 89 10.69 -3.99 -6.65
C ARG A 89 9.44 -4.88 -6.66
N MET A 90 8.27 -4.31 -6.41
CA MET A 90 6.98 -5.00 -6.43
C MET A 90 6.18 -4.73 -7.72
N ASP A 91 6.70 -3.93 -8.66
CA ASP A 91 5.95 -3.50 -9.85
C ASP A 91 5.53 -4.68 -10.73
N VAL A 92 6.37 -5.70 -10.89
CA VAL A 92 6.07 -6.91 -11.67
C VAL A 92 4.88 -7.71 -11.10
N TYR A 93 4.63 -7.63 -9.80
CA TYR A 93 3.55 -8.36 -9.12
C TYR A 93 2.28 -7.52 -8.95
N THR A 94 2.42 -6.19 -8.91
CA THR A 94 1.36 -5.29 -8.46
C THR A 94 0.10 -5.33 -9.35
N PRO A 95 0.18 -5.33 -10.70
CA PRO A 95 -1.00 -5.40 -11.54
C PRO A 95 -1.88 -6.62 -11.26
N HIS A 96 -1.28 -7.79 -11.00
CA HIS A 96 -2.00 -9.02 -10.69
C HIS A 96 -2.74 -8.91 -9.35
N LEU A 97 -2.10 -8.34 -8.32
CA LEU A 97 -2.75 -8.14 -7.02
C LEU A 97 -3.87 -7.09 -7.08
N LEU A 98 -3.70 -6.04 -7.89
CA LEU A 98 -4.75 -5.03 -8.13
C LEU A 98 -5.97 -5.66 -8.81
N ALA A 99 -5.76 -6.57 -9.77
CA ALA A 99 -6.83 -7.33 -10.41
C ALA A 99 -7.59 -8.24 -9.42
N GLN A 100 -6.93 -8.72 -8.36
CA GLN A 100 -7.58 -9.48 -7.29
C GLN A 100 -8.32 -8.59 -6.26
N GLY A 101 -8.24 -7.27 -6.37
CA GLY A 101 -9.00 -6.34 -5.51
C GLY A 101 -8.15 -5.60 -4.47
N LEU A 102 -6.82 -5.70 -4.51
CA LEU A 102 -5.96 -4.81 -3.72
C LEU A 102 -6.31 -3.35 -4.02
N LYS A 103 -6.58 -2.54 -2.99
CA LYS A 103 -6.99 -1.13 -3.18
C LYS A 103 -5.92 -0.12 -2.85
N GLY A 104 -4.93 -0.46 -2.04
CA GLY A 104 -3.85 0.48 -1.76
C GLY A 104 -2.50 -0.16 -1.58
N MET A 105 -1.47 0.65 -1.83
CA MET A 105 -0.08 0.30 -1.58
C MET A 105 0.62 1.45 -0.89
N ILE A 106 1.42 1.15 0.14
CA ILE A 106 2.26 2.14 0.83
C ILE A 106 3.73 1.79 0.59
N GLY A 107 4.56 2.77 0.23
CA GLY A 107 6.00 2.55 0.04
C GLY A 107 6.76 3.82 -0.32
N LYS A 108 7.94 3.70 -0.92
CA LYS A 108 8.74 4.84 -1.40
C LYS A 108 9.22 4.68 -2.84
N GLY A 109 9.48 5.80 -3.50
CA GLY A 109 9.96 5.85 -4.89
C GLY A 109 8.84 5.81 -5.93
N ALA A 110 9.23 6.04 -7.18
CA ALA A 110 8.32 6.01 -8.32
C ALA A 110 7.83 4.59 -8.61
N ARG A 111 6.69 4.51 -9.33
CA ARG A 111 6.09 3.28 -9.84
C ARG A 111 6.22 3.26 -11.37
N SER A 112 6.31 2.08 -11.95
CA SER A 112 6.35 1.89 -13.39
C SER A 112 5.07 2.37 -14.10
N PRO A 113 5.12 2.67 -15.42
CA PRO A 113 3.94 3.03 -16.19
C PRO A 113 2.82 1.98 -16.12
N GLU A 114 3.17 0.69 -16.12
CA GLU A 114 2.23 -0.43 -16.06
C GLU A 114 1.46 -0.42 -14.74
N VAL A 115 2.14 -0.15 -13.63
CA VAL A 115 1.47 -0.02 -12.32
C VAL A 115 0.58 1.22 -12.28
N ARG A 116 1.03 2.35 -12.82
CA ARG A 116 0.21 3.56 -12.87
C ARG A 116 -1.07 3.33 -13.65
N GLU A 117 -1.00 2.56 -14.72
CA GLU A 117 -2.17 2.20 -15.50
C GLU A 117 -3.08 1.22 -14.77
N ALA A 118 -2.53 0.16 -14.18
CA ALA A 118 -3.30 -0.77 -13.35
C ALA A 118 -3.99 -0.08 -12.16
N ILE A 119 -3.36 0.93 -11.55
CA ILE A 119 -3.96 1.76 -10.49
C ILE A 119 -5.23 2.45 -10.99
N ARG A 120 -5.20 3.02 -12.20
CA ARG A 120 -6.39 3.67 -12.80
C ARG A 120 -7.47 2.66 -13.12
N GLN A 121 -7.10 1.57 -13.78
CA GLN A 121 -8.02 0.52 -14.22
C GLN A 121 -8.77 -0.11 -13.05
N HIS A 122 -8.09 -0.31 -11.93
CA HIS A 122 -8.65 -0.96 -10.76
C HIS A 122 -9.09 0.00 -9.66
N ARG A 123 -9.14 1.32 -9.90
CA ARG A 123 -9.47 2.33 -8.88
C ARG A 123 -8.71 2.08 -7.57
N ALA A 124 -7.39 2.12 -7.61
CA ALA A 124 -6.53 1.93 -6.44
C ALA A 124 -5.74 3.21 -6.11
N VAL A 125 -4.98 3.19 -5.01
CA VAL A 125 -4.12 4.32 -4.62
C VAL A 125 -2.72 3.86 -4.23
N TYR A 126 -1.72 4.66 -4.62
CA TYR A 126 -0.36 4.52 -4.10
C TYR A 126 -0.06 5.69 -3.15
N LEU A 127 0.25 5.35 -1.90
CA LEU A 127 0.57 6.29 -0.84
C LEU A 127 2.09 6.28 -0.62
N GLY A 128 2.73 7.41 -0.93
CA GLY A 128 4.14 7.62 -0.61
C GLY A 128 4.29 7.82 0.90
N ALA A 129 4.94 6.87 1.58
CA ALA A 129 5.32 7.06 2.98
C ALA A 129 6.51 8.01 3.07
N THR A 130 6.51 8.86 4.10
CA THR A 130 7.62 9.77 4.40
C THR A 130 8.88 8.96 4.74
N GLY A 131 9.80 8.87 3.78
CA GLY A 131 11.06 8.15 3.97
C GLY A 131 11.88 8.76 5.12
N GLY A 132 12.46 7.91 5.97
CA GLY A 132 13.30 8.33 7.09
C GLY A 132 12.60 8.46 8.45
N ALA A 133 11.26 8.41 8.51
CA ALA A 133 10.49 8.48 9.75
C ALA A 133 10.17 7.10 10.37
N GLY A 134 10.96 6.07 10.07
CA GLY A 134 10.62 4.68 10.41
C GLY A 134 10.48 4.38 11.89
N ALA A 135 11.06 5.17 12.80
CA ALA A 135 10.89 5.01 14.26
C ALA A 135 9.64 5.73 14.81
N LEU A 136 9.06 6.65 14.03
CA LEU A 136 7.84 7.40 14.35
C LEU A 136 6.57 6.68 13.85
N LEU A 137 6.70 5.91 12.76
CA LEU A 137 5.67 5.05 12.16
C LEU A 137 5.61 3.70 12.87
#